data_AF-A0A968S0W6-F1
#
_entry.id   AF-A0A968S0W6-F1
#
_cell.length_a   1.000
_cell.length_b   1.000
_cell.length_c   1.000
_cell.angle_alpha   90.00
_cell.angle_beta   90.00
_cell.angle_gamma   90.00
#
_symmetry.space_group_name_H-M   'P 1'
#
loop_
_entity.id
_entity.type
_entity.pdbx_description
1 polymer ?
#
loop_
_entity_poly.entity_id
_entity_poly.type
_entity_poly.pdbx_seq_one_letter_code
_entity_poly.pdbx_strand_id
1 'polypeptide(L)'
;MAKRILVSLVFLVTLLTTGFAQNDDPTLFTVHKTNVRQSEFEYIYSKTNGKQADFSKASLEEYLDLYVKFKLKVEKAKSDETGYHRYTPKRVGRLSSAVG
;
A
#
# COMPACT_ATOMS: atom_id res chain seq x y z
N MET A 1 -40.78 -24.07 -26.88
CA MET A 1 -41.01 -23.09 -25.79
C MET A 1 -40.00 -23.22 -24.65
N ALA A 2 -39.82 -24.42 -24.06
CA ALA A 2 -38.89 -24.64 -22.94
C ALA A 2 -37.42 -24.24 -23.20
N LYS A 3 -36.89 -24.46 -24.41
CA LYS A 3 -35.51 -24.05 -24.78
C LYS A 3 -35.29 -22.53 -24.75
N ARG A 4 -36.30 -21.72 -25.10
CA ARG A 4 -36.21 -20.25 -25.07
C ARG A 4 -36.24 -19.75 -23.63
N ILE A 5 -37.07 -20.36 -22.79
CA ILE A 5 -37.13 -20.11 -21.35
C ILE A 5 -35.79 -20.45 -20.69
N LEU A 6 -35.18 -21.59 -21.05
CA LEU A 6 -33.87 -22.00 -20.54
C LEU A 6 -32.77 -20.97 -20.88
N VAL A 7 -32.72 -20.49 -22.12
CA VAL A 7 -31.73 -19.49 -22.55
C VAL A 7 -31.93 -18.16 -21.83
N SER A 8 -33.18 -17.71 -21.66
CA SER A 8 -33.49 -16.49 -20.89
C SER A 8 -33.10 -16.63 -19.41
N LEU A 9 -33.25 -17.82 -18.82
CA LEU A 9 -32.91 -18.07 -17.43
C LEU A 9 -31.39 -18.06 -17.20
N VAL A 10 -30.62 -18.64 -18.13
CA VAL A 10 -29.15 -18.61 -18.09
C VAL A 10 -28.63 -17.18 -18.24
N PHE A 11 -29.21 -16.38 -19.13
CA PHE A 11 -28.83 -14.98 -19.33
C PHE A 11 -29.13 -14.11 -18.09
N LEU A 12 -30.24 -14.39 -17.39
CA LEU A 12 -30.59 -13.70 -16.14
C LEU A 12 -29.63 -14.04 -14.99
N VAL A 13 -29.17 -15.30 -14.89
CA VAL A 13 -28.18 -15.73 -13.88
C VAL A 13 -26.82 -15.07 -14.10
N THR A 14 -26.41 -14.86 -15.36
CA THR A 14 -25.12 -14.18 -15.67
C THR A 14 -25.13 -12.67 -15.39
N LEU A 15 -26.30 -12.02 -15.37
CA LEU A 15 -26.38 -10.60 -15.01
C LEU A 15 -26.18 -10.36 -13.50
N LEU A 16 -26.51 -11.33 -12.67
CA LEU A 16 -26.45 -11.22 -11.21
C LEU A 16 -25.03 -11.37 -10.62
N THR A 17 -24.02 -11.75 -11.42
CA THR A 17 -22.65 -11.99 -10.92
C THR A 17 -21.70 -10.82 -11.11
N THR A 18 -22.16 -9.66 -11.60
CA THR A 18 -21.32 -8.48 -11.86
C THR A 18 -21.31 -7.48 -10.69
N GLY A 19 -20.97 -7.96 -9.50
CA GLY A 19 -20.67 -7.10 -8.35
C GLY A 19 -19.16 -6.94 -8.17
N PHE A 20 -18.55 -5.93 -8.80
CA PHE A 20 -17.17 -5.56 -8.48
C PHE A 20 -17.18 -4.82 -7.14
N ALA A 21 -16.67 -5.46 -6.08
CA ALA A 21 -16.40 -4.79 -4.82
C ALA A 21 -15.32 -3.73 -5.05
N GLN A 22 -15.71 -2.46 -5.04
CA GLN A 22 -14.76 -1.36 -4.95
C GLN A 22 -14.25 -1.35 -3.51
N ASN A 23 -13.05 -1.90 -3.30
CA ASN A 23 -12.35 -1.70 -2.02
C ASN A 23 -11.97 -0.23 -1.94
N ASP A 24 -12.73 0.52 -1.13
CA ASP A 24 -12.42 1.90 -0.79
C ASP A 24 -11.08 1.93 -0.05
N ASP A 25 -10.04 2.39 -0.75
CA ASP A 25 -8.72 2.61 -0.18
C ASP A 25 -8.34 4.09 -0.34
N PRO A 26 -8.85 4.94 0.56
CA PRO A 26 -8.71 6.38 0.45
C PRO A 26 -7.27 6.84 0.67
N THR A 27 -6.97 8.05 0.22
CA THR A 27 -5.72 8.71 0.58
C THR A 27 -5.79 9.16 2.04
N LEU A 28 -4.85 8.69 2.86
CA LEU A 28 -4.74 9.05 4.27
C LEU A 28 -4.05 10.41 4.42
N PHE A 29 -2.98 10.64 3.66
CA PHE A 29 -2.30 11.93 3.57
C PHE A 29 -1.48 12.04 2.27
N THR A 30 -1.03 13.25 1.97
CA THR A 30 -0.19 13.53 0.79
C THR A 30 1.10 14.20 1.21
N VAL A 31 2.22 13.76 0.64
CA VAL A 31 3.52 14.45 0.74
C VAL A 31 3.91 14.92 -0.65
N HIS A 32 3.98 16.23 -0.86
CA HIS A 32 4.17 16.87 -2.16
C HIS A 32 3.13 16.40 -3.20
N LYS A 33 3.51 15.53 -4.15
CA LYS A 33 2.64 14.93 -5.17
C LYS A 33 2.41 13.43 -4.97
N THR A 34 2.90 12.89 -3.86
CA THR A 34 2.80 11.47 -3.53
C THR A 34 1.67 11.27 -2.52
N ASN A 35 0.61 10.57 -2.96
CA ASN A 35 -0.46 10.14 -2.08
C ASN A 35 -0.05 8.89 -1.31
N VAL A 36 -0.36 8.87 -0.02
CA VAL A 36 -0.17 7.72 0.86
C VAL A 36 -1.56 7.18 1.20
N ARG A 37 -1.79 5.92 0.87
CA ARG A 37 -3.08 5.25 1.05
C ARG A 37 -3.24 4.74 2.47
N GLN A 38 -4.49 4.60 2.92
CA GLN A 38 -4.78 4.02 4.22
C GLN A 38 -4.23 2.59 4.33
N SER A 39 -4.42 1.77 3.30
CA SER A 39 -3.90 0.39 3.27
C SER A 39 -2.38 0.30 3.37
N GLU A 40 -1.64 1.25 2.78
CA GLU A 40 -0.17 1.33 2.87
C GLU A 40 0.25 1.59 4.32
N PHE A 41 -0.41 2.54 4.98
CA PHE A 41 -0.14 2.85 6.38
C PHE A 41 -0.43 1.66 7.29
N GLU A 42 -1.60 1.03 7.16
CA GLU A 42 -1.98 -0.13 7.95
C GLU A 42 -1.02 -1.31 7.76
N TYR A 43 -0.60 -1.57 6.51
CA TYR A 43 0.37 -2.61 6.20
C TYR A 43 1.72 -2.35 6.88
N ILE A 44 2.25 -1.13 6.75
CA ILE A 44 3.55 -0.77 7.32
C ILE A 44 3.49 -0.78 8.86
N TYR A 45 2.42 -0.23 9.46
CA TYR A 45 2.19 -0.28 10.90
C TYR A 45 2.17 -1.73 11.41
N SER A 46 1.39 -2.59 10.77
CA SER A 46 1.26 -4.00 11.14
C SER A 46 2.60 -4.74 11.00
N LYS A 47 3.34 -4.46 9.93
CA LYS A 47 4.62 -5.11 9.65
C LYS A 47 5.72 -4.66 10.62
N THR A 48 5.73 -3.39 11.01
CA THR A 48 6.71 -2.86 11.96
C THR A 48 6.44 -3.33 13.39
N ASN A 49 5.17 -3.28 13.84
CA ASN A 49 4.82 -3.61 15.22
C ASN A 49 4.56 -5.11 15.42
N GLY A 50 4.31 -5.85 14.34
CA GLY A 50 4.14 -7.30 14.35
C GLY A 50 3.01 -7.73 15.30
N LYS A 51 3.31 -8.68 16.19
CA LYS A 51 2.34 -9.17 17.20
C LYS A 51 1.93 -8.12 18.24
N GLN A 52 2.65 -7.00 18.33
CA GLN A 52 2.37 -5.90 19.26
C GLN A 52 1.53 -4.80 18.62
N ALA A 53 1.08 -4.97 17.37
CA ALA A 53 0.16 -4.04 16.73
C ALA A 53 -1.20 -4.09 17.45
N ASP A 54 -1.47 -3.09 18.31
CA ASP A 54 -2.69 -3.01 19.10
C ASP A 54 -3.83 -2.22 18.45
N PHE A 55 -3.51 -1.45 17.39
CA PHE A 55 -4.46 -0.61 16.64
C PHE A 55 -5.29 0.34 17.52
N SER A 56 -4.82 0.65 18.72
CA SER A 56 -5.39 1.69 19.54
C SER A 56 -5.22 3.03 18.84
N LYS A 57 -6.18 3.93 19.04
CA LYS A 57 -6.13 5.29 18.47
C LYS A 57 -4.79 5.97 18.78
N ALA A 58 -4.33 5.88 20.03
CA ALA A 58 -3.07 6.46 20.46
C ALA A 58 -1.86 5.88 19.71
N SER A 59 -1.78 4.54 19.57
CA SER A 59 -0.68 3.89 18.84
C SER A 59 -0.67 4.25 17.36
N LEU A 60 -1.85 4.32 16.73
CA LEU A 60 -1.99 4.72 15.34
C LEU A 60 -1.61 6.19 15.13
N GLU A 61 -2.03 7.09 16.00
CA GLU A 61 -1.69 8.52 15.94
C GLU A 61 -0.18 8.75 16.12
N GLU A 62 0.43 8.12 17.13
CA GLU A 62 1.87 8.23 17.36
C GLU A 62 2.69 7.71 16.17
N TYR A 63 2.30 6.55 15.63
CA TYR A 63 2.99 5.98 14.48
C TYR A 63 2.74 6.78 13.19
N LEU A 64 1.55 7.36 13.01
CA LEU A 64 1.24 8.24 11.89
C LEU A 64 2.17 9.45 11.85
N ASP A 65 2.43 10.09 12.99
CA ASP A 65 3.36 11.20 13.08
C ASP A 65 4.79 10.81 12.68
N LEU A 66 5.27 9.65 13.13
CA LEU A 66 6.57 9.12 12.75
C LEU A 66 6.63 8.83 11.25
N TYR A 67 5.56 8.25 10.70
CA TYR A 67 5.47 7.85 9.31
C TYR A 67 5.41 9.06 8.36
N VAL A 68 4.66 10.12 8.72
CA VAL A 68 4.66 11.40 7.98
C VAL A 68 6.06 12.00 7.95
N LYS A 69 6.76 12.07 9.09
CA LYS A 69 8.15 12.57 9.16
C LYS A 69 9.10 11.74 8.29
N PHE A 70 8.93 10.41 8.26
CA PHE A 70 9.69 9.54 7.38
C PHE A 70 9.44 9.86 5.90
N LYS A 71 8.18 9.95 5.46
CA LYS A 71 7.84 10.26 4.06
C LYS A 71 8.34 11.65 3.65
N LEU A 72 8.30 12.65 4.55
CA LEU A 72 8.90 13.96 4.33
C LEU A 72 10.42 13.89 4.12
N LYS A 73 11.14 13.10 4.93
CA LYS A 73 12.59 12.89 4.75
C LYS A 73 12.91 12.16 3.45
N VAL A 74 12.10 11.17 3.07
CA VAL A 74 12.25 10.47 1.79
C VAL A 74 12.01 11.44 0.62
N GLU A 75 10.99 12.28 0.71
CA GLU A 75 10.71 13.26 -0.35
C GLU A 75 11.80 14.32 -0.43
N LYS A 76 12.29 14.81 0.71
CA LYS A 76 13.45 15.71 0.75
C LYS A 76 14.69 15.04 0.17
N ALA A 77 14.94 13.78 0.52
CA ALA A 77 16.04 13.03 -0.06
C ALA A 77 15.86 12.90 -1.57
N LYS A 78 14.65 12.64 -2.10
CA LYS A 78 14.38 12.62 -3.55
C LYS A 78 14.55 13.98 -4.22
N SER A 79 14.19 15.08 -3.56
CA SER A 79 14.38 16.44 -4.11
C SER A 79 15.86 16.83 -4.12
N ASP A 80 16.58 16.50 -3.05
CA ASP A 80 18.02 16.69 -2.95
C ASP A 80 18.74 15.72 -3.93
N GLU A 81 18.22 14.49 -4.10
CA GLU A 81 18.62 13.46 -5.07
C GLU A 81 18.29 13.82 -6.51
N THR A 82 17.28 14.63 -6.80
CA THR A 82 17.13 15.19 -8.15
C THR A 82 18.21 16.22 -8.47
N GLY A 83 18.90 16.74 -7.45
CA GLY A 83 20.24 17.33 -7.57
C GLY A 83 21.41 16.32 -7.50
N TYR A 84 21.20 15.16 -6.86
CA TYR A 84 22.19 14.10 -6.60
C TYR A 84 22.15 12.92 -7.59
N HIS A 85 21.31 12.90 -8.63
CA HIS A 85 21.22 11.87 -9.68
C HIS A 85 22.46 11.83 -10.61
N ARG A 86 23.58 12.44 -10.17
CA ARG A 86 24.93 11.98 -10.52
C ARG A 86 25.42 10.78 -9.71
N TYR A 87 24.74 10.34 -8.65
CA TYR A 87 25.24 9.33 -7.71
C TYR A 87 24.11 8.40 -7.27
N THR A 88 23.92 7.35 -8.06
CA THR A 88 23.22 6.15 -7.65
C THR A 88 23.92 5.52 -6.43
N PRO A 89 23.18 5.06 -5.39
CA PRO A 89 23.77 4.14 -4.42
C PRO A 89 24.02 2.80 -5.12
N LYS A 90 25.27 2.55 -5.52
CA LYS A 90 25.73 1.20 -5.86
C LYS A 90 25.61 0.34 -4.60
N ARG A 91 24.81 -0.73 -4.64
CA ARG A 91 24.87 -1.78 -3.61
C ARG A 91 26.31 -2.30 -3.53
N VAL A 92 27.01 -1.96 -2.46
CA VAL A 92 28.31 -2.56 -2.12
C VAL A 92 28.03 -3.81 -1.30
N GLY A 93 28.29 -4.99 -1.86
CA GLY A 93 28.45 -6.22 -1.08
C GLY A 93 27.33 -7.24 -1.25
N ARG A 94 27.75 -8.43 -1.68
CA ARG A 94 27.02 -9.71 -1.66
C ARG A 94 26.83 -10.11 -0.18
N LEU A 95 25.66 -10.66 0.18
CA LEU A 95 25.52 -11.41 1.42
C LEU A 95 26.64 -12.45 1.48
N SER A 96 27.42 -12.38 2.55
CA SER A 96 28.60 -13.18 2.84
C SER A 96 28.37 -14.66 2.54
N SER A 97 29.15 -15.22 1.63
CA SER A 97 29.64 -16.58 1.78
C SER A 97 30.38 -16.68 3.11
N ALA A 98 30.23 -17.82 3.80
CA ALA A 98 30.99 -18.22 4.99
C ALA A 98 30.60 -17.53 6.31
N VAL A 99 29.69 -18.18 7.04
CA VAL A 99 30.00 -18.62 8.41
C VAL A 99 29.66 -20.11 8.42
N GLY A 100 30.65 -20.93 8.78
CA GLY A 100 30.52 -22.38 8.93
C GLY A 100 29.78 -22.78 10.20
#